data_AF-A0A800J4W1-F1
#
_entry.id   AF-A0A800J4W1-F1
#
_cell.length_a   1.000
_cell.length_b   1.000
_cell.length_c   1.000
_cell.angle_alpha   90.00
_cell.angle_beta   90.00
_cell.angle_gamma   90.00
#
_symmetry.space_group_name_H-M   'P 1'
#
loop_
_entity.id
_entity.type
_entity.pdbx_description
1 polymer ?
#
loop_
_entity_poly.entity_id
_entity_poly.type
_entity_poly.pdbx_seq_one_letter_code
_entity_poly.pdbx_strand_id
1 'polypeptide(L)'
;MLRLSLLLAIAVGAAISSWTPTDDCPAADRLYGKIQVVESFADCKVEVVDSFEDLRVQVVESFADEPGEWEMVESFPDYTVTFVESFPDVTIRYVESFPGPRD
;
A
#
# COMPACT_ATOMS: atom_id res chain seq x y z
N MET A 1 -14.26 3.55 67.63
CA MET A 1 -14.82 3.48 66.26
C MET A 1 -13.68 3.64 65.27
N LEU A 2 -13.45 2.61 64.47
CA LEU A 2 -12.36 2.39 63.52
C LEU A 2 -12.42 3.43 62.37
N ARG A 3 -11.36 4.19 62.11
CA ARG A 3 -11.30 5.07 60.92
C ARG A 3 -10.51 4.37 59.81
N LEU A 4 -11.29 3.91 58.85
CA LEU A 4 -10.97 3.18 57.64
C LEU A 4 -10.01 3.99 56.75
N SER A 5 -8.89 3.37 56.36
CA SER A 5 -7.93 3.88 55.37
C SER A 5 -8.57 3.91 53.97
N LEU A 6 -8.38 4.99 53.21
CA LEU A 6 -8.75 5.04 51.80
C LEU A 6 -7.50 5.25 50.94
N LEU A 7 -7.13 4.19 50.21
CA LEU A 7 -6.06 4.17 49.22
C LEU A 7 -6.44 5.02 48.00
N LEU A 8 -5.59 5.99 47.66
CA LEU A 8 -5.70 6.77 46.44
C LEU A 8 -5.19 5.92 45.26
N ALA A 9 -6.09 5.41 44.43
CA ALA A 9 -5.72 4.71 43.21
C ALA A 9 -5.23 5.73 42.17
N ILE A 10 -3.94 5.69 41.84
CA ILE A 10 -3.36 6.47 40.75
C ILE A 10 -3.79 5.79 39.44
N ALA A 11 -4.72 6.40 38.72
CA ALA A 11 -5.07 5.99 37.38
C ALA A 11 -3.91 6.35 36.43
N VAL A 12 -3.07 5.38 36.08
CA VAL A 12 -2.11 5.51 34.98
C VAL A 12 -2.90 5.46 33.68
N GLY A 13 -3.21 6.63 33.12
CA GLY A 13 -3.74 6.76 31.78
C GLY A 13 -2.68 6.36 30.76
N ALA A 14 -2.64 5.09 30.39
CA ALA A 14 -1.88 4.65 29.23
C ALA A 14 -2.61 5.12 27.96
N ALA A 15 -2.18 6.25 27.40
CA ALA A 15 -2.50 6.59 26.02
C ALA A 15 -1.81 5.54 25.13
N ILE A 16 -2.53 4.47 24.81
CA ILE A 16 -2.14 3.57 23.72
C ILE A 16 -2.28 4.38 22.43
N SER A 17 -1.19 4.99 21.98
CA SER A 17 -1.05 5.41 20.59
C SER A 17 -1.26 4.14 19.76
N SER A 18 -2.41 4.03 19.10
CA SER A 18 -2.63 2.99 18.10
C SER A 18 -1.56 3.18 17.03
N TRP A 19 -0.54 2.33 17.03
CA TRP A 19 0.28 2.14 15.86
C TRP A 19 -0.62 1.45 14.85
N THR A 20 -1.36 2.24 14.07
CA THR A 20 -1.85 1.76 12.79
C THR A 20 -0.60 1.63 11.94
N PRO A 21 -0.22 0.42 11.48
CA PRO A 21 0.65 0.32 10.32
C PRO A 21 0.04 1.27 9.30
N THR A 22 0.78 2.29 8.90
CA THR A 22 0.40 3.02 7.69
C THR A 22 0.46 1.96 6.61
N ASP A 23 -0.66 1.64 5.98
CA ASP A 23 -0.61 0.84 4.75
C ASP A 23 0.25 1.67 3.79
N ASP A 24 1.52 1.28 3.64
CA ASP A 24 2.50 2.01 2.83
C ASP A 24 2.10 1.95 1.35
N CYS A 25 1.30 0.94 0.98
CA CYS A 25 0.72 0.83 -0.35
C CYS A 25 -0.40 1.85 -0.55
N PRO A 26 -0.29 2.76 -1.54
CA PRO A 26 -1.40 3.66 -1.88
C PRO A 26 -2.61 2.87 -2.40
N ALA A 27 -3.78 3.51 -2.38
CA ALA A 27 -4.94 2.96 -3.06
C ALA A 27 -4.68 2.83 -4.58
N ALA A 28 -5.36 1.89 -5.23
CA ALA A 28 -5.16 1.54 -6.64
C ALA A 28 -5.18 2.74 -7.61
N ASP A 29 -6.06 3.72 -7.38
CA ASP A 29 -6.17 4.95 -8.17
C ASP A 29 -4.96 5.88 -8.06
N ARG A 30 -4.09 5.66 -7.08
CA ARG A 30 -2.85 6.42 -6.81
C ARG A 30 -1.57 5.64 -7.07
N LEU A 31 -1.66 4.35 -7.42
CA LEU A 31 -0.49 3.51 -7.71
C LEU A 31 -0.07 3.64 -9.19
N TYR A 32 0.54 4.76 -9.53
CA TYR A 32 1.08 5.07 -10.85
C TYR A 32 2.36 5.89 -10.74
N GLY A 33 3.08 6.07 -11.85
CA GLY A 33 4.37 6.78 -11.86
C GLY A 33 5.56 5.86 -12.09
N LYS A 34 6.70 6.24 -11.53
CA LYS A 34 7.93 5.46 -11.58
C LYS A 34 7.86 4.30 -10.59
N ILE A 35 7.86 3.08 -11.10
CA ILE A 35 7.76 1.86 -10.31
C ILE A 35 9.09 1.12 -10.33
N GLN A 36 9.60 0.79 -9.15
CA GLN A 36 10.76 -0.08 -9.00
C GLN A 36 10.35 -1.41 -8.40
N VAL A 37 10.78 -2.50 -9.03
CA VAL A 37 10.59 -3.86 -8.48
C VAL A 37 11.74 -4.16 -7.51
N VAL A 38 11.41 -4.59 -6.29
CA VAL A 38 12.37 -4.97 -5.25
C VAL A 38 12.02 -6.34 -4.64
N GLU A 39 12.99 -6.97 -3.98
CA GLU A 39 12.81 -8.30 -3.38
C GLU A 39 12.24 -8.27 -1.96
N SER A 40 12.31 -7.15 -1.25
CA SER A 40 11.88 -7.02 0.15
C SER A 40 11.65 -5.56 0.53
N PHE A 41 10.79 -5.36 1.55
CA PHE A 41 10.45 -4.03 2.08
C PHE A 41 9.90 -3.06 1.02
N ALA A 42 9.17 -3.60 0.04
CA ALA A 42 8.42 -2.80 -0.93
C ALA A 42 7.27 -2.05 -0.25
N ASP A 43 6.84 -0.94 -0.84
CA ASP A 43 5.64 -0.21 -0.42
C ASP A 43 4.37 -1.05 -0.66
N CYS A 44 4.33 -1.80 -1.77
CA CYS A 44 3.20 -2.67 -2.15
C CYS A 44 3.60 -4.11 -2.47
N LYS A 45 2.81 -5.08 -2.01
CA LYS A 45 2.75 -6.44 -2.57
C LYS A 45 1.70 -6.51 -3.67
N VAL A 46 2.13 -6.89 -4.86
CA VAL A 46 1.30 -6.90 -6.07
C VAL A 46 1.10 -8.33 -6.55
N GLU A 47 -0.14 -8.73 -6.80
CA GLU A 47 -0.47 -9.98 -7.51
C GLU A 47 -0.94 -9.66 -8.92
N VAL A 48 -0.45 -10.40 -9.91
CA VAL A 48 -0.90 -10.26 -11.31
C VAL A 48 -1.99 -11.29 -11.57
N VAL A 49 -3.16 -10.83 -12.01
CA VAL A 49 -4.34 -11.66 -12.26
C VAL A 49 -4.89 -11.45 -13.67
N ASP A 50 -5.63 -12.44 -14.17
CA ASP A 50 -6.25 -12.38 -15.51
C ASP A 50 -7.62 -11.69 -15.51
N SER A 51 -8.27 -11.55 -14.35
CA SER A 51 -9.59 -10.92 -14.23
C SER A 51 -9.90 -10.49 -12.78
N PHE A 52 -10.83 -9.53 -12.64
CA PHE A 52 -11.24 -8.97 -11.35
C PHE A 52 -10.11 -8.27 -10.59
N GLU A 53 -9.16 -7.72 -11.33
CA GLU A 53 -8.09 -6.88 -10.79
C GLU A 53 -8.64 -5.60 -10.14
N ASP A 54 -7.87 -5.03 -9.21
CA ASP A 54 -8.14 -3.70 -8.66
C ASP A 54 -7.66 -2.60 -9.61
N LEU A 55 -6.54 -2.83 -10.32
CA LEU A 55 -5.89 -1.86 -11.18
C LEU A 55 -5.49 -2.46 -12.54
N ARG A 56 -5.88 -1.80 -13.63
CA ARG A 56 -5.35 -2.08 -14.96
C ARG A 56 -4.05 -1.31 -15.14
N VAL A 57 -2.96 -2.01 -15.42
CA VAL A 57 -1.63 -1.44 -15.55
C VAL A 57 -1.20 -1.42 -17.00
N GLN A 58 -0.81 -0.25 -17.50
CA GLN A 58 -0.13 -0.09 -18.78
C GLN A 58 1.32 0.31 -18.51
N VAL A 59 2.27 -0.47 -19.03
CA VAL A 59 3.69 -0.10 -18.96
C VAL A 59 4.00 0.90 -20.05
N VAL A 60 4.61 2.02 -19.67
CA VAL A 60 4.98 3.13 -20.56
C VAL A 60 6.46 3.42 -20.46
N GLU A 61 7.03 4.03 -21.50
CA GLU A 61 8.46 4.37 -21.55
C GLU A 61 8.81 5.66 -20.78
N SER A 62 7.84 6.54 -20.56
CA SER A 62 8.02 7.82 -19.87
C SER A 62 6.67 8.49 -19.58
N PHE A 63 6.64 9.41 -18.60
CA PHE A 63 5.46 10.24 -18.27
C PHE A 63 4.25 9.42 -17.82
N ALA A 64 4.47 8.50 -16.88
CA ALA A 64 3.41 7.77 -16.20
C ALA A 64 2.64 8.68 -15.22
N ASP A 65 1.87 9.63 -15.75
CA ASP A 65 1.22 10.69 -14.98
C ASP A 65 -0.27 10.37 -14.68
N GLU A 66 -0.83 9.30 -15.26
CA GLU A 66 -2.23 8.89 -15.08
C GLU A 66 -2.38 7.56 -14.30
N PRO A 67 -3.53 7.33 -13.63
CA PRO A 67 -3.78 6.10 -12.89
C PRO A 67 -3.56 4.83 -13.73
N GLY A 68 -2.75 3.91 -13.19
CA GLY A 68 -2.42 2.65 -13.85
C GLY A 68 -1.30 2.75 -14.91
N GLU A 69 -0.72 3.92 -15.15
CA GLU A 69 0.49 4.02 -15.96
C GLU A 69 1.73 3.74 -15.12
N TRP A 70 2.56 2.79 -15.54
CA TRP A 70 3.78 2.39 -14.84
C TRP A 70 5.00 2.62 -15.74
N GLU A 71 5.90 3.49 -15.30
CA GLU A 71 7.25 3.63 -15.86
C GLU A 71 8.22 2.80 -15.00
N MET A 72 8.77 1.73 -15.57
CA MET A 72 9.65 0.84 -14.80
C MET A 72 11.06 1.43 -14.67
N VAL A 73 11.56 1.57 -13.43
CA VAL A 73 12.86 2.20 -13.16
C VAL A 73 13.71 1.40 -12.17
N GLU A 74 15.02 1.63 -12.21
CA GLU A 74 15.98 1.04 -11.25
C GLU A 74 16.37 1.99 -10.10
N SER A 75 15.99 3.27 -10.17
CA SER A 75 16.35 4.29 -9.18
C SER A 75 15.37 5.47 -9.19
N PHE A 76 15.25 6.12 -8.03
CA PHE A 76 14.31 7.23 -7.79
C PHE A 76 12.84 6.89 -8.13
N PRO A 77 12.31 5.76 -7.63
CA PRO A 77 10.90 5.43 -7.83
C PRO A 77 9.98 6.37 -7.04
N ASP A 78 8.75 6.47 -7.52
CA ASP A 78 7.63 7.01 -6.75
C ASP A 78 7.11 5.91 -5.80
N TYR A 79 7.06 4.66 -6.25
CA TYR A 79 6.68 3.48 -5.44
C TYR A 79 7.55 2.26 -5.74
N THR A 80 7.77 1.45 -4.71
CA THR A 80 8.41 0.14 -4.83
C THR A 80 7.38 -0.98 -4.73
N VAL A 81 7.53 -2.02 -5.54
CA VAL A 81 6.63 -3.17 -5.58
C VAL A 81 7.40 -4.48 -5.45
N THR A 82 6.79 -5.45 -4.78
CA THR A 82 7.19 -6.86 -4.83
C THR A 82 6.02 -7.66 -5.40
N PHE A 83 6.31 -8.54 -6.37
CA PHE A 83 5.28 -9.45 -6.88
C PHE A 83 5.11 -10.66 -5.96
N VAL A 84 3.87 -11.03 -5.68
CA VAL A 84 3.48 -12.15 -4.81
C VAL A 84 2.38 -12.98 -5.44
N GLU A 85 2.22 -14.23 -4.97
CA GLU A 85 1.13 -15.14 -5.38
C GLU A 85 0.01 -15.21 -4.35
N SER A 86 0.15 -14.57 -3.19
CA SER A 86 -0.85 -14.63 -2.11
C SER A 86 -0.69 -13.46 -1.15
N PHE A 87 -1.81 -13.04 -0.54
CA PHE A 87 -1.90 -11.90 0.36
C PHE A 87 -1.35 -10.59 -0.25
N PRO A 88 -1.75 -10.23 -1.49
CA PRO A 88 -1.40 -8.96 -2.07
C PRO A 88 -2.07 -7.81 -1.33
N ASP A 89 -1.49 -6.63 -1.45
CA ASP A 89 -2.14 -5.38 -1.06
C ASP A 89 -3.01 -4.86 -2.22
N VAL A 90 -2.63 -5.16 -3.46
CA VAL A 90 -3.36 -4.80 -4.69
C VAL A 90 -3.20 -5.89 -5.77
N THR A 91 -4.26 -6.17 -6.50
CA THR A 91 -4.22 -7.03 -7.69
C THR A 91 -4.17 -6.18 -8.97
N ILE A 92 -3.32 -6.55 -9.92
CA ILE A 92 -3.19 -5.86 -11.20
C ILE A 92 -3.47 -6.77 -12.39
N ARG A 93 -3.85 -6.18 -13.51
CA ARG A 93 -3.83 -6.82 -14.83
C ARG A 93 -3.12 -5.92 -15.82
N TYR A 94 -2.15 -6.46 -16.53
CA TYR A 94 -1.48 -5.71 -17.60
C TYR A 94 -2.41 -5.52 -18.80
N VAL A 95 -2.40 -4.31 -19.38
CA VAL A 95 -3.20 -3.93 -20.55
C VAL A 95 -2.39 -3.06 -21.51
N GLU A 96 -2.79 -3.07 -22.78
CA GLU A 96 -2.20 -2.22 -23.83
C GLU A 96 -2.87 -0.84 -23.94
N SER A 97 -4.06 -0.67 -23.35
CA SER A 97 -4.83 0.57 -23.40
C SER A 97 -5.89 0.62 -22.30
N PHE A 98 -6.35 1.84 -21.98
CA PHE A 98 -7.33 2.13 -20.93
C PHE A 98 -6.88 1.65 -19.54
N PRO A 99 -5.71 2.11 -19.06
CA PRO A 99 -5.26 1.85 -17.70
C PRO A 99 -6.19 2.53 -16.68
N GLY A 100 -6.01 2.17 -15.42
CA GLY A 100 -6.71 2.79 -14.30
C GLY A 100 -7.50 1.79 -13.44
N PRO A 101 -8.03 2.25 -12.30
CA PRO A 101 -8.72 1.41 -11.35
C PRO A 101 -9.93 0.73 -11.99
N ARG A 102 -10.30 -0.41 -11.45
CA ARG A 102 -11.56 -1.07 -11.80
C ARG A 102 -12.72 -0.26 -11.22
N ASP A 103 -13.67 0.11 -12.08
CA ASP A 103 -14.90 0.84 -11.72
C ASP A 103 -15.87 -0.01 -10.87
#